data_AF-A0A1G8CD21-F1
#
_entry.id   AF-A0A1G8CD21-F1
#
_cell.length_a   1.000
_cell.length_b   1.000
_cell.length_c   1.000
_cell.angle_alpha   90.00
_cell.angle_beta   90.00
_cell.angle_gamma   90.00
#
_symmetry.space_group_name_H-M   'P 1'
#
loop_
_entity.id
_entity.type
_entity.pdbx_description
1 polymer ?
#
loop_
_entity_poly.entity_id
_entity_poly.type
_entity_poly.pdbx_seq_one_letter_code
_entity_poly.pdbx_strand_id
1 'polypeptide(L)'
;MEKLSNFCSEIKAVIGENETLSVADARNVVKSINDFLYTNYPGIGNTLELGEYREYFSDFHKFWETHHKEILDCKIDDEKCELVADALHAIYVKSNGDAFTELYDTCGLKKQEICRVRFLTANQDFRGSLNFSNLANKYISDSSIFDEKYIYEDPEGFVHDIGISSLSQNDKRISYAKTIAGFLLDKGTTPYGLINIYNRDISLLREAIIGCDGAGYGNKKTDMFLRDMVVLGVWENISGFDKIDVASDLNTIKVALRTGIIKTEIPLVSSFLDIFCYQYSYIDAMNALAWRRVWEIWKRKYPSECVESPCLIDYFVYKVIGKQFCKDNLYLFECETKEHTFYWHSHQNKTCQVCREKGLGRKTASRIGRVMPCSCKEGYKAFLASEYVRSLPEDKKISECPFKDICGENRNLQPPKSISILGQTGWTSAYTKKNEGGGGLMA
;
A
#
# COMPACT_ATOMS: atom_id res chain seq x y z
N MET A 1 -2.05 -5.41 30.75
CA MET A 1 -2.14 -4.17 31.55
C MET A 1 -1.16 -4.17 32.72
N GLU A 2 -1.05 -5.24 33.49
CA GLU A 2 -0.16 -5.34 34.66
C GLU A 2 1.29 -4.87 34.41
N LYS A 3 1.94 -5.34 33.33
CA LYS A 3 3.32 -4.95 32.98
C LYS A 3 3.48 -3.45 32.76
N LEU A 4 2.54 -2.81 32.06
CA LEU A 4 2.56 -1.35 31.87
C LEU A 4 2.32 -0.63 33.21
N SER A 5 1.38 -1.11 34.02
CA SER A 5 1.11 -0.53 35.34
C SER A 5 2.32 -0.59 36.27
N ASN A 6 3.08 -1.69 36.25
CA ASN A 6 4.31 -1.85 37.04
C ASN A 6 5.37 -0.86 36.55
N PHE A 7 5.62 -0.80 35.23
CA PHE A 7 6.54 0.18 34.64
C PHE A 7 6.17 1.63 35.00
N CYS A 8 4.89 2.01 34.90
CA CYS A 8 4.43 3.34 35.27
C CYS A 8 4.59 3.61 36.78
N SER A 9 4.40 2.59 37.63
CA SER A 9 4.55 2.72 39.07
C SER A 9 6.02 2.90 39.47
N GLU A 10 6.94 2.19 38.80
CA GLU A 10 8.39 2.39 38.99
C GLU A 10 8.82 3.81 38.61
N ILE A 11 8.38 4.32 37.45
CA ILE A 11 8.66 5.70 37.04
C ILE A 11 8.10 6.69 38.05
N LYS A 12 6.83 6.52 38.49
CA LYS A 12 6.21 7.39 39.48
C LYS A 12 6.95 7.38 40.81
N ALA A 13 7.43 6.22 41.27
CA ALA A 13 8.20 6.11 42.50
C ALA A 13 9.53 6.87 42.43
N VAL A 14 10.18 6.89 41.26
CA VAL A 14 11.42 7.65 41.04
C VAL A 14 11.17 9.15 40.97
N ILE A 15 10.06 9.57 40.36
CA ILE A 15 9.72 11.00 40.25
C ILE A 15 9.23 11.56 41.61
N GLY A 16 8.44 10.78 42.36
CA GLY A 16 7.82 11.23 43.60
C GLY A 16 6.94 12.47 43.39
N GLU A 17 7.03 13.45 44.30
CA GLU A 17 6.38 14.76 44.19
C GLU A 17 7.33 15.86 43.66
N ASN A 18 8.56 15.50 43.25
CA ASN A 18 9.57 16.49 42.90
C ASN A 18 9.30 17.14 41.54
N GLU A 19 9.39 18.48 41.48
CA GLU A 19 9.26 19.24 40.22
C GLU A 19 10.47 19.05 39.28
N THR A 20 11.64 18.70 39.83
CA THR A 20 12.89 18.50 39.07
C THR A 20 13.61 17.22 39.48
N LEU A 21 14.03 16.42 38.50
CA LEU A 21 14.76 15.17 38.72
C LEU A 21 16.25 15.42 38.94
N SER A 22 16.85 14.70 39.89
CA SER A 22 18.31 14.63 39.99
C SER A 22 18.88 13.77 38.85
N VAL A 23 20.20 13.85 38.63
CA VAL A 23 20.88 12.96 37.68
C VAL A 23 20.73 11.48 38.08
N ALA A 24 20.66 11.17 39.38
CA ALA A 24 20.44 9.81 39.85
C ALA A 24 19.03 9.31 39.49
N ASP A 25 18.01 10.16 39.65
CA ASP A 25 16.63 9.82 39.29
C ASP A 25 16.49 9.64 37.77
N ALA A 26 17.10 10.53 37.00
CA ALA A 26 17.13 10.41 35.54
C ALA A 26 17.77 9.08 35.08
N ARG A 27 18.84 8.62 35.74
CA ARG A 27 19.46 7.32 35.45
C ARG A 27 18.48 6.17 35.69
N ASN A 28 17.71 6.21 36.78
CA ASN A 28 16.72 5.19 37.09
C ASN A 28 15.57 5.21 36.08
N VAL A 29 15.06 6.38 35.70
CA VAL A 29 14.03 6.51 34.65
C VAL A 29 14.52 5.93 33.32
N VAL A 30 15.72 6.30 32.87
CA VAL A 30 16.32 5.78 31.63
C VAL A 30 16.48 4.26 31.70
N LYS A 31 16.90 3.72 32.84
CA LYS A 31 17.02 2.27 33.05
C LYS A 31 15.66 1.58 32.93
N SER A 32 14.62 2.05 33.62
CA SER A 32 13.28 1.44 33.55
C SER A 32 12.68 1.50 32.14
N ILE A 33 12.90 2.59 31.40
CA ILE A 33 12.49 2.69 29.98
C ILE A 33 13.20 1.63 29.16
N ASN A 34 14.52 1.49 29.33
CA ASN A 34 15.31 0.48 28.62
C ASN A 34 14.84 -0.94 28.96
N ASP A 35 14.61 -1.23 30.24
CA ASP A 35 14.21 -2.55 30.71
C ASP A 35 12.81 -2.94 30.17
N PHE A 36 11.86 -1.99 30.12
CA PHE A 36 10.52 -2.28 29.63
C PHE A 36 10.44 -2.39 28.11
N LEU A 37 11.14 -1.51 27.37
CA LEU A 37 11.03 -1.42 25.91
C LEU A 37 12.05 -2.27 25.15
N TYR A 38 13.22 -2.53 25.73
CA TYR A 38 14.39 -3.00 24.96
C TYR A 38 15.20 -4.14 25.58
N THR A 39 14.77 -4.77 26.68
CA THR A 39 15.47 -5.93 27.24
C THR A 39 14.62 -7.20 27.28
N ASN A 40 15.31 -8.33 27.14
CA ASN A 40 14.77 -9.69 27.23
C ASN A 40 15.42 -10.42 28.42
N TYR A 41 14.77 -11.46 28.94
CA TYR A 41 15.23 -12.35 29.99
C TYR A 41 14.77 -13.81 29.74
N PRO A 42 15.49 -14.82 30.25
CA PRO A 42 15.07 -16.21 30.12
C PRO A 42 13.65 -16.45 30.65
N GLY A 43 12.80 -17.10 29.85
CA GLY A 43 11.40 -17.35 30.21
C GLY A 43 10.45 -16.18 29.94
N ILE A 44 10.88 -15.18 29.16
CA ILE A 44 9.98 -14.12 28.70
C ILE A 44 8.78 -14.72 27.93
N GLY A 45 8.96 -15.81 27.18
CA GLY A 45 7.91 -16.44 26.38
C GLY A 45 7.99 -16.07 24.90
N ASN A 46 7.04 -16.55 24.11
CA ASN A 46 7.08 -16.46 22.66
C ASN A 46 5.82 -15.83 22.06
N THR A 47 5.98 -15.24 20.88
CA THR A 47 4.93 -14.89 19.94
C THR A 47 5.00 -15.78 18.70
N LEU A 48 3.87 -15.99 18.03
CA LEU A 48 3.79 -16.61 16.70
C LEU A 48 3.60 -15.50 15.66
N GLU A 49 4.64 -15.21 14.89
CA GLU A 49 4.60 -14.19 13.84
C GLU A 49 5.36 -14.66 12.60
N LEU A 50 4.82 -14.38 11.41
CA LEU A 50 5.33 -14.91 10.12
C LEU A 50 5.43 -16.45 10.06
N GLY A 51 4.58 -17.16 10.80
CA GLY A 51 4.54 -18.63 10.83
C GLY A 51 5.64 -19.29 11.66
N GLU A 52 6.41 -18.50 12.41
CA GLU A 52 7.47 -19.00 13.29
C GLU A 52 7.27 -18.50 14.72
N TYR A 53 7.56 -19.35 15.69
CA TYR A 53 7.62 -18.93 17.09
C TYR A 53 8.92 -18.16 17.33
N ARG A 54 8.81 -16.96 17.90
CA ARG A 54 9.93 -16.10 18.26
C ARG A 54 9.79 -15.64 19.70
N GLU A 55 10.91 -15.55 20.42
CA GLU A 55 10.90 -14.95 21.74
C GLU A 55 10.50 -13.47 21.66
N TYR A 56 9.76 -13.01 22.67
CA TYR A 56 9.46 -11.59 22.78
C TYR A 56 10.72 -10.75 22.93
N PHE A 57 10.72 -9.59 22.29
CA PHE A 57 11.82 -8.65 22.42
C PHE A 57 11.87 -7.98 23.80
N SER A 58 10.71 -7.69 24.40
CA SER A 58 10.60 -7.14 25.76
C SER A 58 9.20 -7.32 26.36
N ASP A 59 9.01 -6.98 27.63
CA ASP A 59 7.69 -7.01 28.29
C ASP A 59 6.68 -6.03 27.66
N PHE A 60 7.14 -4.92 27.06
CA PHE A 60 6.27 -4.05 26.27
C PHE A 60 5.61 -4.81 25.10
N HIS A 61 6.34 -5.69 24.42
CA HIS A 61 5.82 -6.38 23.23
C HIS A 61 4.72 -7.38 23.57
N LYS A 62 4.78 -8.04 24.73
CA LYS A 62 3.66 -8.84 25.26
C LYS A 62 2.43 -8.00 25.54
N PHE A 63 2.66 -6.86 26.21
CA PHE A 63 1.62 -5.91 26.51
C PHE A 63 0.97 -5.41 25.22
N TRP A 64 1.78 -5.09 24.21
CA TRP A 64 1.33 -4.58 22.92
C TRP A 64 0.54 -5.62 22.13
N GLU A 65 1.03 -6.87 22.04
CA GLU A 65 0.28 -7.97 21.43
C GLU A 65 -1.14 -8.08 22.00
N THR A 66 -1.26 -7.98 23.32
CA THR A 66 -2.54 -8.16 24.01
C THR A 66 -3.47 -6.95 23.86
N HIS A 67 -2.93 -5.73 23.91
CA HIS A 67 -3.74 -4.51 24.10
C HIS A 67 -3.75 -3.52 22.93
N HIS A 68 -2.97 -3.74 21.87
CA HIS A 68 -2.87 -2.79 20.75
C HIS A 68 -4.24 -2.40 20.17
N LYS A 69 -5.18 -3.34 20.04
CA LYS A 69 -6.53 -3.04 19.50
C LYS A 69 -7.33 -2.14 20.43
N GLU A 70 -7.31 -2.41 21.73
CA GLU A 70 -8.02 -1.64 22.76
C GLU A 70 -7.45 -0.22 22.90
N ILE A 71 -6.12 -0.08 22.77
CA ILE A 71 -5.43 1.20 22.88
C ILE A 71 -5.62 2.05 21.62
N LEU A 72 -5.53 1.43 20.45
CA LEU A 72 -5.72 2.13 19.18
C LEU A 72 -7.20 2.45 18.94
N ASP A 73 -8.09 1.57 19.41
CA ASP A 73 -9.56 1.65 19.29
C ASP A 73 -9.97 2.17 17.90
N CYS A 74 -9.53 1.40 16.89
CA CYS A 74 -9.65 1.79 15.50
C CYS A 74 -11.11 1.70 15.07
N LYS A 75 -11.65 2.83 14.61
CA LYS A 75 -13.06 2.99 14.21
C LYS A 75 -13.17 3.39 12.75
N ILE A 76 -14.23 2.92 12.11
CA ILE A 76 -14.66 3.36 10.79
C ILE A 76 -15.70 4.47 10.98
N ASP A 77 -15.48 5.61 10.34
CA ASP A 77 -16.35 6.78 10.45
C ASP A 77 -17.28 6.87 9.24
N ASP A 78 -18.55 6.53 9.45
CA ASP A 78 -19.57 6.49 8.39
C ASP A 78 -19.81 7.85 7.71
N GLU A 79 -19.74 8.96 8.45
CA GLU A 79 -19.91 10.30 7.87
C GLU A 79 -18.74 10.64 6.94
N LYS A 80 -17.52 10.33 7.37
CA LYS A 80 -16.34 10.46 6.50
C LYS A 80 -16.39 9.50 5.32
N CYS A 81 -16.87 8.27 5.50
CA CYS A 81 -17.06 7.32 4.42
C CYS A 81 -18.04 7.86 3.36
N GLU A 82 -19.13 8.50 3.78
CA GLU A 82 -20.09 9.13 2.87
C GLU A 82 -19.48 10.30 2.08
N LEU A 83 -18.72 11.18 2.74
CA LEU A 83 -18.02 12.27 2.05
C LEU A 83 -17.01 11.75 1.02
N VAL A 84 -16.29 10.67 1.36
CA VAL A 84 -15.36 10.04 0.41
C VAL A 84 -16.13 9.37 -0.73
N ALA A 85 -17.26 8.72 -0.47
CA ALA A 85 -18.12 8.14 -1.49
C ALA A 85 -18.62 9.20 -2.50
N ASP A 86 -19.08 10.35 -2.01
CA ASP A 86 -19.51 11.47 -2.87
C ASP A 86 -18.35 12.02 -3.72
N ALA A 87 -17.16 12.17 -3.13
CA ALA A 87 -15.99 12.62 -3.87
C ALA A 87 -15.53 11.61 -4.95
N LEU A 88 -15.62 10.30 -4.67
CA LEU A 88 -15.34 9.26 -5.65
C LEU A 88 -16.40 9.21 -6.76
N HIS A 89 -17.67 9.38 -6.44
CA HIS A 89 -18.76 9.50 -7.41
C HIS A 89 -18.53 10.67 -8.37
N ALA A 90 -18.15 11.85 -7.87
CA ALA A 90 -17.84 12.99 -8.72
C ALA A 90 -16.71 12.70 -9.73
N ILE A 91 -15.68 11.95 -9.31
CA ILE A 91 -14.61 11.48 -10.20
C ILE A 91 -15.13 10.44 -11.20
N TYR A 92 -16.00 9.53 -10.77
CA TYR A 92 -16.60 8.53 -11.64
C TYR A 92 -17.40 9.19 -12.76
N VAL A 93 -18.30 10.13 -12.43
CA VAL A 93 -19.11 10.87 -13.41
C VAL A 93 -18.21 11.65 -14.38
N LYS A 94 -17.21 12.37 -13.86
CA LYS A 94 -16.29 13.17 -14.70
C LYS A 94 -15.45 12.29 -15.65
N SER A 95 -15.05 11.11 -15.20
CA SER A 95 -14.22 10.20 -15.98
C SER A 95 -15.03 9.23 -16.83
N ASN A 96 -16.33 9.08 -16.60
CA ASN A 96 -17.16 7.99 -17.08
C ASN A 96 -16.64 6.61 -16.62
N GLY A 97 -16.21 6.52 -15.36
CA GLY A 97 -15.66 5.31 -14.76
C GLY A 97 -14.19 5.02 -15.09
N ASP A 98 -13.64 5.60 -16.16
CA ASP A 98 -12.26 5.36 -16.63
C ASP A 98 -11.19 5.58 -15.55
N ALA A 99 -11.45 6.46 -14.57
CA ALA A 99 -10.52 6.73 -13.47
C ALA A 99 -10.27 5.54 -12.55
N PHE A 100 -11.11 4.51 -12.58
CA PHE A 100 -11.09 3.33 -11.70
C PHE A 100 -10.64 2.05 -12.41
N THR A 101 -10.38 2.13 -13.71
CA THR A 101 -9.95 0.99 -14.53
C THR A 101 -8.60 1.30 -15.17
N GLU A 102 -7.58 0.50 -14.86
CA GLU A 102 -6.35 0.50 -15.65
C GLU A 102 -6.36 -0.65 -16.63
N LEU A 103 -6.38 -0.32 -17.91
CA LEU A 103 -6.08 -1.28 -18.97
C LEU A 103 -4.61 -1.11 -19.32
N TYR A 104 -3.80 -2.12 -19.04
CA TYR A 104 -2.47 -2.21 -19.62
C TYR A 104 -2.58 -2.76 -21.04
N ASP A 105 -1.57 -2.46 -21.86
CA ASP A 105 -1.50 -2.98 -23.23
C ASP A 105 -1.42 -4.52 -23.20
N THR A 106 -2.40 -5.17 -23.83
CA THR A 106 -2.47 -6.62 -23.95
C THR A 106 -1.59 -7.17 -25.08
N CYS A 107 -0.92 -6.27 -25.82
CA CYS A 107 -0.02 -6.57 -26.93
C CYS A 107 -0.69 -7.44 -28.03
N GLY A 108 -2.00 -7.28 -28.21
CA GLY A 108 -2.78 -8.01 -29.20
C GLY A 108 -3.10 -9.47 -28.83
N LEU A 109 -2.76 -9.93 -27.63
CA LEU A 109 -3.09 -11.27 -27.15
C LEU A 109 -4.60 -11.47 -27.01
N LYS A 110 -5.08 -12.69 -27.29
CA LYS A 110 -6.46 -13.11 -27.05
C LYS A 110 -6.70 -13.30 -25.55
N LYS A 111 -7.97 -13.26 -25.13
CA LYS A 111 -8.39 -13.40 -23.72
C LYS A 111 -7.78 -14.63 -23.02
N GLN A 112 -7.76 -15.78 -23.70
CA GLN A 112 -7.19 -17.02 -23.18
C GLN A 112 -5.68 -16.92 -22.96
N GLU A 113 -4.98 -16.25 -23.87
CA GLU A 113 -3.53 -16.06 -23.87
C GLU A 113 -3.14 -15.07 -22.77
N ILE A 114 -3.87 -13.96 -22.64
CA ILE A 114 -3.73 -12.99 -21.53
C ILE A 114 -3.86 -13.72 -20.19
N CYS A 115 -4.92 -14.52 -20.02
CA CYS A 115 -5.17 -15.25 -18.79
C CYS A 115 -4.03 -16.22 -18.46
N ARG A 116 -3.55 -16.97 -19.45
CA ARG A 116 -2.47 -17.93 -19.28
C ARG A 116 -1.17 -17.25 -18.87
N VAL A 117 -0.76 -16.21 -19.60
CA VAL A 117 0.47 -15.45 -19.29
C VAL A 117 0.37 -14.84 -17.90
N ARG A 118 -0.74 -14.16 -17.55
CA ARG A 118 -0.90 -13.54 -16.22
C ARG A 118 -0.93 -14.56 -15.09
N PHE A 119 -1.70 -15.64 -15.23
CA PHE A 119 -1.87 -16.62 -14.16
C PHE A 119 -0.56 -17.35 -13.84
N LEU A 120 0.24 -17.69 -14.85
CA LEU A 120 1.49 -18.42 -14.65
C LEU A 120 2.65 -17.52 -14.18
N THR A 121 2.52 -16.19 -14.28
CA THR A 121 3.61 -15.25 -13.96
C THR A 121 3.33 -14.31 -12.79
N ALA A 122 2.06 -14.07 -12.42
CA ALA A 122 1.74 -13.13 -11.34
C ALA A 122 2.26 -13.59 -9.97
N ASN A 123 2.36 -14.90 -9.72
CA ASN A 123 3.02 -15.42 -8.53
C ASN A 123 4.55 -15.26 -8.56
N GLN A 124 5.18 -15.12 -9.73
CA GLN A 124 6.62 -14.95 -9.93
C GLN A 124 7.09 -13.49 -9.81
N ASP A 125 6.17 -12.53 -9.98
CA ASP A 125 6.47 -11.11 -9.93
C ASP A 125 6.74 -10.64 -8.48
N PHE A 126 8.01 -10.51 -8.14
CA PHE A 126 8.43 -10.03 -6.83
C PHE A 126 8.86 -8.57 -7.00
N ARG A 127 8.24 -7.68 -6.22
CA ARG A 127 8.50 -6.23 -6.22
C ARG A 127 8.20 -5.53 -7.56
N GLY A 128 7.39 -6.13 -8.44
CA GLY A 128 7.03 -5.52 -9.73
C GLY A 128 8.16 -5.58 -10.77
N SER A 129 8.99 -6.61 -10.71
CA SER A 129 10.12 -6.83 -11.62
C SER A 129 9.69 -7.27 -13.01
N LEU A 130 8.49 -7.85 -13.14
CA LEU A 130 8.00 -8.37 -14.41
C LEU A 130 7.04 -7.38 -15.10
N ASN A 131 7.33 -7.10 -16.36
CA ASN A 131 6.47 -6.27 -17.21
C ASN A 131 5.63 -7.17 -18.13
N PHE A 132 4.31 -6.93 -18.19
CA PHE A 132 3.42 -7.78 -18.98
C PHE A 132 3.76 -7.80 -20.47
N SER A 133 4.10 -6.65 -21.07
CA SER A 133 4.45 -6.59 -22.50
C SER A 133 5.69 -7.43 -22.82
N ASN A 134 6.67 -7.48 -21.93
CA ASN A 134 7.83 -8.36 -22.09
C ASN A 134 7.44 -9.85 -22.03
N LEU A 135 6.54 -10.21 -21.14
CA LEU A 135 6.02 -11.58 -21.02
C LEU A 135 5.15 -11.96 -22.22
N ALA A 136 4.33 -11.04 -22.70
CA ALA A 136 3.50 -11.20 -23.89
C ALA A 136 4.37 -11.42 -25.13
N ASN A 137 5.45 -10.64 -25.29
CA ASN A 137 6.39 -10.84 -26.40
C ASN A 137 7.05 -12.22 -26.37
N LYS A 138 7.40 -12.73 -25.17
CA LYS A 138 7.93 -14.09 -25.01
C LYS A 138 6.90 -15.15 -25.39
N TYR A 139 5.65 -14.97 -24.98
CA TYR A 139 4.55 -15.85 -25.37
C TYR A 139 4.32 -15.85 -26.89
N ILE A 140 4.35 -14.67 -27.53
CA ILE A 140 4.21 -14.53 -28.99
C ILE A 140 5.37 -15.21 -29.72
N SER A 141 6.59 -15.10 -29.20
CA SER A 141 7.76 -15.74 -29.81
C SER A 141 7.75 -17.26 -29.63
N ASP A 142 7.36 -17.75 -28.46
CA ASP A 142 7.28 -19.16 -28.14
C ASP A 142 6.24 -19.40 -27.03
N SER A 143 5.05 -19.86 -27.44
CA SER A 143 3.96 -20.14 -26.52
C SER A 143 4.19 -21.38 -25.66
N SER A 144 5.13 -22.25 -26.03
CA SER A 144 5.39 -23.52 -25.32
C SER A 144 6.05 -23.29 -23.96
N ILE A 145 6.73 -22.16 -23.77
CA ILE A 145 7.25 -21.70 -22.47
C ILE A 145 6.14 -21.63 -21.41
N PHE A 146 4.90 -21.37 -21.82
CA PHE A 146 3.74 -21.22 -20.94
C PHE A 146 2.84 -22.46 -20.92
N ASP A 147 3.35 -23.61 -21.37
CA ASP A 147 2.64 -24.89 -21.26
C ASP A 147 2.69 -25.43 -19.82
N GLU A 148 1.55 -25.83 -19.28
CA GLU A 148 1.45 -26.24 -17.88
C GLU A 148 2.28 -27.51 -17.60
N LYS A 149 2.41 -28.42 -18.56
CA LYS A 149 3.21 -29.63 -18.38
C LYS A 149 4.70 -29.30 -18.42
N TYR A 150 5.12 -28.44 -19.35
CA TYR A 150 6.51 -27.94 -19.38
C TYR A 150 6.90 -27.30 -18.04
N ILE A 151 6.08 -26.39 -17.51
CA ILE A 151 6.38 -25.70 -16.24
C ILE A 151 6.43 -26.67 -15.06
N TYR A 152 5.59 -27.70 -15.06
CA TYR A 152 5.59 -28.71 -14.00
C TYR A 152 6.83 -29.61 -14.04
N GLU A 153 7.29 -29.97 -15.23
CA GLU A 153 8.44 -30.85 -15.47
C GLU A 153 9.78 -30.10 -15.33
N ASP A 154 9.85 -28.85 -15.80
CA ASP A 154 11.03 -27.98 -15.77
C ASP A 154 10.69 -26.55 -15.27
N PRO A 155 10.39 -26.38 -13.97
CA PRO A 155 10.07 -25.07 -13.40
C PRO A 155 11.27 -24.11 -13.39
N GLU A 156 12.51 -24.62 -13.39
CA GLU A 156 13.72 -23.80 -13.45
C GLU A 156 13.90 -23.17 -14.83
N GLY A 157 13.73 -23.97 -15.89
CA GLY A 157 13.72 -23.49 -17.27
C GLY A 157 12.66 -22.42 -17.48
N PHE A 158 11.42 -22.65 -17.02
CA PHE A 158 10.36 -21.64 -17.10
C PHE A 158 10.75 -20.31 -16.43
N VAL A 159 11.28 -20.35 -15.20
CA VAL A 159 11.66 -19.15 -14.45
C VAL A 159 12.78 -18.39 -15.17
N HIS A 160 13.74 -19.10 -15.74
CA HIS A 160 14.78 -18.52 -16.59
C HIS A 160 14.18 -17.88 -17.85
N ASP A 161 13.29 -18.58 -18.54
CA ASP A 161 12.69 -18.17 -19.80
C ASP A 161 11.82 -16.91 -19.65
N ILE A 162 11.12 -16.75 -18.52
CA ILE A 162 10.41 -15.50 -18.21
C ILE A 162 11.34 -14.35 -17.81
N GLY A 163 12.64 -14.59 -17.73
CA GLY A 163 13.70 -13.57 -17.63
C GLY A 163 14.21 -13.35 -16.21
N ILE A 164 14.04 -14.33 -15.32
CA ILE A 164 14.55 -14.28 -13.95
C ILE A 164 15.83 -15.12 -13.91
N SER A 165 16.97 -14.46 -14.05
CA SER A 165 18.28 -15.10 -14.20
C SER A 165 19.11 -15.17 -12.91
N SER A 166 18.76 -14.40 -11.88
CA SER A 166 19.47 -14.35 -10.60
C SER A 166 18.68 -15.05 -9.49
N LEU A 167 18.61 -16.38 -9.57
CA LEU A 167 17.99 -17.20 -8.54
C LEU A 167 18.97 -17.49 -7.40
N SER A 168 18.51 -17.29 -6.17
CA SER A 168 19.23 -17.80 -4.99
C SER A 168 19.06 -19.32 -4.89
N GLN A 169 19.96 -20.01 -4.18
CA GLN A 169 19.91 -21.47 -4.01
C GLN A 169 18.59 -21.99 -3.39
N ASN A 170 17.82 -21.12 -2.72
CA ASN A 170 16.52 -21.42 -2.10
C ASN A 170 15.38 -20.55 -2.68
N ASP A 171 15.43 -20.22 -3.98
CA ASP A 171 14.42 -19.34 -4.59
C ASP A 171 13.04 -20.03 -4.66
N LYS A 172 12.09 -19.54 -3.87
CA LYS A 172 10.73 -20.06 -3.76
C LYS A 172 9.95 -20.00 -5.10
N ARG A 173 10.42 -19.22 -6.08
CA ARG A 173 9.79 -19.13 -7.40
C ARG A 173 9.71 -20.45 -8.14
N ILE A 174 10.74 -21.30 -8.00
CA ILE A 174 10.78 -22.63 -8.62
C ILE A 174 9.64 -23.49 -8.09
N SER A 175 9.47 -23.55 -6.76
CA SER A 175 8.36 -24.29 -6.16
C SER A 175 7.01 -23.67 -6.51
N TYR A 176 6.91 -22.33 -6.53
CA TYR A 176 5.67 -21.63 -6.90
C TYR A 176 5.22 -21.96 -8.33
N ALA A 177 6.16 -22.00 -9.28
CA ALA A 177 5.89 -22.35 -10.68
C ALA A 177 5.40 -23.80 -10.80
N LYS A 178 6.11 -24.74 -10.17
CA LYS A 178 5.73 -26.15 -10.18
C LYS A 178 4.37 -26.40 -9.55
N THR A 179 4.11 -25.83 -8.37
CA THR A 179 2.85 -26.04 -7.65
C THR A 179 1.65 -25.47 -8.40
N ILE A 180 1.75 -24.26 -8.96
CA ILE A 180 0.61 -23.68 -9.70
C ILE A 180 0.32 -24.41 -11.01
N ALA A 181 1.36 -24.91 -11.68
CA ALA A 181 1.20 -25.76 -12.86
C ALA A 181 0.54 -27.10 -12.49
N GLY A 182 1.00 -27.74 -11.41
CA GLY A 182 0.39 -28.94 -10.86
C GLY A 182 -1.09 -28.75 -10.52
N PHE A 183 -1.45 -27.62 -9.90
CA PHE A 183 -2.84 -27.27 -9.62
C PHE A 183 -3.73 -27.25 -10.88
N LEU A 184 -3.23 -26.73 -12.01
CA LEU A 184 -3.96 -26.73 -13.28
C LEU A 184 -4.11 -28.14 -13.86
N LEU A 185 -3.03 -28.93 -13.82
CA LEU A 185 -2.99 -30.31 -14.30
C LEU A 185 -3.96 -31.20 -13.51
N ASP A 186 -3.95 -31.10 -12.18
CA ASP A 186 -4.85 -31.85 -11.29
C ASP A 186 -6.33 -31.51 -11.53
N LYS A 187 -6.62 -30.25 -11.89
CA LYS A 187 -7.97 -29.79 -12.26
C LYS A 187 -8.34 -30.11 -13.70
N GLY A 188 -7.40 -30.57 -14.52
CA GLY A 188 -7.62 -30.88 -15.93
C GLY A 188 -8.07 -29.69 -16.77
N THR A 189 -7.59 -28.47 -16.45
CA THR A 189 -8.01 -27.24 -17.13
C THR A 189 -6.84 -26.31 -17.45
N THR A 190 -7.09 -25.36 -18.34
CA THR A 190 -6.23 -24.19 -18.54
C THR A 190 -6.57 -23.09 -17.54
N PRO A 191 -5.69 -22.08 -17.35
CA PRO A 191 -5.97 -20.90 -16.53
C PRO A 191 -7.29 -20.22 -16.90
N TYR A 192 -7.57 -20.08 -18.20
CA TYR A 192 -8.82 -19.47 -18.68
C TYR A 192 -10.06 -20.29 -18.29
N GLY A 193 -9.95 -21.62 -18.31
CA GLY A 193 -11.04 -22.53 -17.98
C GLY A 193 -11.34 -22.67 -16.49
N LEU A 194 -10.42 -22.25 -15.61
CA LEU A 194 -10.59 -22.35 -14.15
C LEU A 194 -11.91 -21.75 -13.68
N ILE A 195 -12.27 -20.56 -14.17
CA ILE A 195 -13.49 -19.87 -13.75
C ILE A 195 -14.75 -20.74 -13.94
N ASN A 196 -14.77 -21.64 -14.93
CA ASN A 196 -15.92 -22.51 -15.17
C ASN A 196 -16.04 -23.63 -14.12
N ILE A 197 -14.92 -24.16 -13.62
CA ILE A 197 -14.90 -25.16 -12.54
C ILE A 197 -15.53 -24.60 -11.26
N TYR A 198 -15.39 -23.29 -11.06
CA TYR A 198 -15.91 -22.57 -9.90
C TYR A 198 -17.22 -21.85 -10.21
N ASN A 199 -18.03 -22.37 -11.15
CA ASN A 199 -19.36 -21.87 -11.50
C ASN A 199 -19.40 -20.38 -11.91
N ARG A 200 -18.29 -19.89 -12.47
CA ARG A 200 -18.06 -18.48 -12.79
C ARG A 200 -18.15 -17.53 -11.58
N ASP A 201 -17.97 -18.07 -10.37
CA ASP A 201 -17.90 -17.30 -9.15
C ASP A 201 -16.44 -16.95 -8.82
N ILE A 202 -16.14 -15.65 -8.87
CA ILE A 202 -14.80 -15.11 -8.61
C ILE A 202 -14.36 -15.39 -7.18
N SER A 203 -15.28 -15.41 -6.21
CA SER A 203 -14.94 -15.65 -4.80
C SER A 203 -14.55 -17.10 -4.56
N LEU A 204 -15.26 -18.05 -5.17
CA LEU A 204 -14.90 -19.47 -5.08
C LEU A 204 -13.55 -19.75 -5.75
N LEU A 205 -13.30 -19.13 -6.91
CA LEU A 205 -12.00 -19.23 -7.56
C LEU A 205 -10.88 -18.60 -6.71
N ARG A 206 -11.14 -17.46 -6.07
CA ARG A 206 -10.21 -16.79 -5.15
C ARG A 206 -9.79 -17.71 -4.01
N GLU A 207 -10.75 -18.32 -3.33
CA GLU A 207 -10.51 -19.26 -2.23
C GLU A 207 -9.67 -20.46 -2.69
N ALA A 208 -9.97 -21.00 -3.87
CA ALA A 208 -9.22 -22.12 -4.42
C ALA A 208 -7.76 -21.78 -4.78
N ILE A 209 -7.52 -20.59 -5.36
CA ILE A 209 -6.17 -20.15 -5.68
C ILE A 209 -5.37 -19.89 -4.40
N ILE A 210 -5.96 -19.24 -3.40
CA ILE A 210 -5.30 -18.94 -2.12
C ILE A 210 -5.03 -20.23 -1.34
N GLY A 211 -5.95 -21.19 -1.36
CA GLY A 211 -5.80 -22.50 -0.72
C GLY A 211 -4.80 -23.42 -1.41
N CYS A 212 -4.20 -23.00 -2.54
CA CYS A 212 -3.11 -23.73 -3.18
C CYS A 212 -1.78 -23.40 -2.48
N ASP A 213 -1.57 -24.04 -1.32
CA ASP A 213 -0.39 -23.83 -0.49
C ASP A 213 0.91 -24.02 -1.27
N GLY A 214 1.83 -23.07 -1.15
CA GLY A 214 3.10 -23.12 -1.86
C GLY A 214 3.03 -22.73 -3.34
N ALA A 215 1.89 -22.20 -3.84
CA ALA A 215 1.81 -21.65 -5.20
C ALA A 215 2.22 -20.16 -5.29
N GLY A 216 2.52 -19.51 -4.17
CA GLY A 216 2.94 -18.10 -4.16
C GLY A 216 1.80 -17.08 -4.40
N TYR A 217 0.55 -17.54 -4.41
CA TYR A 217 -0.66 -16.72 -4.48
C TYR A 217 -1.24 -16.43 -3.08
N GLY A 218 -0.80 -15.33 -2.48
CA GLY A 218 -1.48 -14.77 -1.30
C GLY A 218 -2.63 -13.85 -1.70
N ASN A 219 -3.45 -13.43 -0.73
CA ASN A 219 -4.62 -12.53 -0.91
C ASN A 219 -4.38 -11.45 -1.98
N LYS A 220 -3.37 -10.60 -1.78
CA LYS A 220 -3.06 -9.48 -2.67
C LYS A 220 -2.82 -9.88 -4.13
N LYS A 221 -2.00 -10.91 -4.38
CA LYS A 221 -1.67 -11.32 -5.75
C LYS A 221 -2.87 -11.94 -6.44
N THR A 222 -3.64 -12.73 -5.70
CA THR A 222 -4.88 -13.33 -6.20
C THR A 222 -5.89 -12.24 -6.55
N ASP A 223 -6.11 -11.28 -5.65
CA ASP A 223 -7.06 -10.17 -5.86
C ASP A 223 -6.69 -9.32 -7.07
N MET A 224 -5.39 -9.00 -7.22
CA MET A 224 -4.89 -8.28 -8.39
C MET A 224 -5.11 -9.08 -9.68
N PHE A 225 -4.79 -10.38 -9.70
CA PHE A 225 -5.00 -11.23 -10.87
C PHE A 225 -6.48 -11.31 -11.26
N LEU A 226 -7.37 -11.61 -10.31
CA LEU A 226 -8.81 -11.77 -10.56
C LEU A 226 -9.43 -10.45 -11.06
N ARG A 227 -9.07 -9.33 -10.44
CA ARG A 227 -9.49 -8.00 -10.89
C ARG A 227 -9.05 -7.74 -12.32
N ASP A 228 -7.79 -8.01 -12.66
CA ASP A 228 -7.29 -7.81 -14.02
C ASP A 228 -8.10 -8.62 -15.05
N MET A 229 -8.45 -9.87 -14.73
CA MET A 229 -9.23 -10.72 -15.64
C MET A 229 -10.65 -10.19 -15.88
N VAL A 230 -11.27 -9.59 -14.87
CA VAL A 230 -12.60 -8.96 -15.01
C VAL A 230 -12.50 -7.65 -15.78
N VAL A 231 -11.57 -6.76 -15.39
CA VAL A 231 -11.39 -5.44 -16.01
C VAL A 231 -10.99 -5.53 -17.48
N LEU A 232 -10.18 -6.53 -17.86
CA LEU A 232 -9.81 -6.79 -19.26
C LEU A 232 -10.92 -7.51 -20.06
N GLY A 233 -12.05 -7.83 -19.43
CA GLY A 233 -13.13 -8.59 -20.04
C GLY A 233 -12.72 -10.01 -20.45
N VAL A 234 -11.67 -10.57 -19.84
CA VAL A 234 -11.23 -11.96 -20.08
C VAL A 234 -12.34 -12.93 -19.67
N TRP A 235 -12.91 -12.70 -18.49
CA TRP A 235 -14.07 -13.42 -18.00
C TRP A 235 -15.29 -12.50 -17.91
N GLU A 236 -16.38 -12.91 -18.56
CA GLU A 236 -17.67 -12.21 -18.58
C GLU A 236 -18.74 -13.02 -17.82
N ASN A 237 -19.94 -12.49 -17.54
CA ASN A 237 -21.01 -13.27 -16.89
C ASN A 237 -20.55 -13.98 -15.61
N ILE A 238 -19.93 -13.22 -14.71
CA ILE A 238 -19.33 -13.70 -13.47
C ILE A 238 -20.16 -13.27 -12.24
N SER A 239 -20.02 -13.99 -11.14
CA SER A 239 -20.59 -13.64 -9.83
C SER A 239 -19.51 -13.44 -8.77
N GLY A 240 -19.87 -12.82 -7.65
CA GLY A 240 -19.00 -12.71 -6.47
C GLY A 240 -17.82 -11.74 -6.62
N PHE A 241 -17.78 -10.90 -7.66
CA PHE A 241 -16.70 -9.92 -7.83
C PHE A 241 -16.71 -8.83 -6.77
N ASP A 242 -17.89 -8.48 -6.27
CA ASP A 242 -18.14 -7.52 -5.19
C ASP A 242 -17.61 -7.99 -3.82
N LYS A 243 -17.24 -9.26 -3.70
CA LYS A 243 -16.60 -9.81 -2.50
C LYS A 243 -15.08 -9.59 -2.47
N ILE A 244 -14.47 -9.09 -3.56
CA ILE A 244 -13.05 -8.70 -3.53
C ILE A 244 -12.93 -7.27 -2.97
N ASP A 245 -12.24 -7.13 -1.85
CA ASP A 245 -11.96 -5.85 -1.20
C ASP A 245 -10.89 -5.00 -1.92
N VAL A 246 -10.79 -3.74 -1.52
CA VAL A 246 -9.62 -2.91 -1.86
C VAL A 246 -8.37 -3.57 -1.31
N ALA A 247 -7.40 -3.81 -2.18
CA ALA A 247 -6.11 -4.36 -1.78
C ALA A 247 -5.43 -3.38 -0.81
N SER A 248 -5.19 -3.82 0.41
CA SER A 248 -4.56 -2.98 1.41
C SER A 248 -3.06 -2.82 1.13
N ASP A 249 -2.59 -1.57 1.23
CA ASP A 249 -1.18 -1.19 1.12
C ASP A 249 -0.93 0.14 1.86
N LEU A 250 0.34 0.51 2.02
CA LEU A 250 0.72 1.75 2.70
C LEU A 250 0.03 3.00 2.14
N ASN A 251 -0.21 3.08 0.83
CA ASN A 251 -0.85 4.24 0.22
C ASN A 251 -2.36 4.25 0.44
N THR A 252 -3.06 3.12 0.33
CA THR A 252 -4.50 3.05 0.66
C THR A 252 -4.74 3.34 2.14
N ILE A 253 -3.93 2.76 3.05
CA ILE A 253 -3.98 3.06 4.50
C ILE A 253 -3.72 4.55 4.76
N LYS A 254 -2.69 5.13 4.12
CA LYS A 254 -2.39 6.57 4.25
C LYS A 254 -3.58 7.43 3.85
N VAL A 255 -4.24 7.10 2.74
CA VAL A 255 -5.43 7.85 2.29
C VAL A 255 -6.59 7.64 3.26
N ALA A 256 -6.78 6.43 3.79
CA ALA A 256 -7.84 6.14 4.76
C ALA A 256 -7.68 6.94 6.06
N LEU A 257 -6.47 6.97 6.63
CA LEU A 257 -6.15 7.77 7.82
C LEU A 257 -6.33 9.27 7.56
N ARG A 258 -5.83 9.76 6.42
CA ARG A 258 -5.87 11.20 6.09
C ARG A 258 -7.28 11.70 5.80
N THR A 259 -8.12 10.90 5.14
CA THR A 259 -9.53 11.22 4.94
C THR A 259 -10.34 11.08 6.23
N GLY A 260 -9.84 10.28 7.18
CA GLY A 260 -10.51 10.02 8.44
C GLY A 260 -11.62 8.98 8.34
N ILE A 261 -11.70 8.21 7.24
CA ILE A 261 -12.57 7.03 7.18
C ILE A 261 -12.12 5.96 8.18
N ILE A 262 -10.84 5.98 8.54
CA ILE A 262 -10.30 5.29 9.70
C ILE A 262 -9.80 6.33 10.70
N LYS A 263 -10.15 6.12 11.96
CA LYS A 263 -9.66 6.92 13.09
C LYS A 263 -9.17 6.01 14.20
N THR A 264 -8.13 6.45 14.89
CA THR A 264 -7.60 5.80 16.10
C THR A 264 -7.56 6.81 17.23
N GLU A 265 -7.70 6.35 18.47
CA GLU A 265 -7.71 7.23 19.66
C GLU A 265 -6.35 7.90 19.90
N ILE A 266 -5.27 7.25 19.46
CA ILE A 266 -3.91 7.82 19.44
C ILE A 266 -3.30 7.74 18.04
N PRO A 267 -2.33 8.60 17.70
CA PRO A 267 -1.52 8.40 16.50
C PRO A 267 -0.84 7.03 16.51
N LEU A 268 -0.75 6.40 15.34
CA LEU A 268 -0.10 5.10 15.20
C LEU A 268 1.33 5.13 15.74
N VAL A 269 1.69 4.12 16.52
CA VAL A 269 3.02 4.04 17.13
C VAL A 269 4.09 3.79 16.07
N SER A 270 5.32 4.14 16.41
CA SER A 270 6.49 3.78 15.61
C SER A 270 6.60 2.27 15.50
N SER A 271 6.99 1.78 14.34
CA SER A 271 7.30 0.37 14.10
C SER A 271 8.36 -0.22 15.03
N PHE A 272 9.20 0.59 15.68
CA PHE A 272 10.10 0.11 16.74
C PHE A 272 9.34 -0.48 17.94
N LEU A 273 8.14 0.02 18.20
CA LEU A 273 7.23 -0.52 19.19
C LEU A 273 6.38 -1.66 18.59
N ASP A 274 6.05 -1.57 17.30
CA ASP A 274 5.29 -2.59 16.59
C ASP A 274 6.17 -3.56 15.77
N ILE A 275 7.27 -4.05 16.35
CA ILE A 275 8.25 -4.87 15.61
C ILE A 275 7.65 -6.19 15.08
N PHE A 276 6.64 -6.71 15.79
CA PHE A 276 5.89 -7.91 15.41
C PHE A 276 4.64 -7.60 14.56
N CYS A 277 4.48 -6.36 14.08
CA CYS A 277 3.43 -5.97 13.13
C CYS A 277 1.99 -6.18 13.62
N TYR A 278 1.71 -6.14 14.93
CA TYR A 278 0.34 -6.29 15.44
C TYR A 278 -0.55 -5.10 15.06
N GLN A 279 -0.07 -3.87 15.25
CA GLN A 279 -0.76 -2.68 14.78
C GLN A 279 -0.86 -2.68 13.26
N TYR A 280 0.22 -3.03 12.55
CA TYR A 280 0.18 -3.11 11.08
C TYR A 280 -0.97 -4.03 10.62
N SER A 281 -1.02 -5.27 11.11
CA SER A 281 -2.03 -6.26 10.74
C SER A 281 -3.45 -5.81 11.11
N TYR A 282 -3.61 -5.17 12.27
CA TYR A 282 -4.91 -4.64 12.67
C TYR A 282 -5.38 -3.49 11.77
N ILE A 283 -4.51 -2.52 11.47
CA ILE A 283 -4.84 -1.39 10.60
C ILE A 283 -5.05 -1.84 9.15
N ASP A 284 -4.31 -2.86 8.68
CA ASP A 284 -4.49 -3.47 7.37
C ASP A 284 -5.91 -4.05 7.20
N ALA A 285 -6.39 -4.81 8.19
CA ALA A 285 -7.74 -5.35 8.20
C ALA A 285 -8.81 -4.24 8.27
N MET A 286 -8.62 -3.24 9.14
CA MET A 286 -9.54 -2.11 9.26
C MET A 286 -9.60 -1.26 7.99
N ASN A 287 -8.50 -1.17 7.24
CA ASN A 287 -8.44 -0.46 5.97
C ASN A 287 -9.28 -1.13 4.88
N ALA A 288 -9.22 -2.45 4.74
CA ALA A 288 -10.10 -3.18 3.83
C ALA A 288 -11.58 -2.93 4.17
N LEU A 289 -11.94 -3.03 5.46
CA LEU A 289 -13.31 -2.78 5.93
C LEU A 289 -13.78 -1.34 5.69
N ALA A 290 -12.92 -0.34 5.92
CA ALA A 290 -13.27 1.06 5.71
C ALA A 290 -13.55 1.37 4.23
N TRP A 291 -12.72 0.85 3.31
CA TRP A 291 -12.95 1.04 1.88
C TRP A 291 -14.17 0.25 1.37
N ARG A 292 -14.43 -0.94 1.91
CA ARG A 292 -15.71 -1.64 1.66
C ARG A 292 -16.88 -0.78 2.09
N ARG A 293 -16.81 -0.16 3.28
CA ARG A 293 -17.87 0.70 3.79
C ARG A 293 -18.13 1.91 2.88
N VAL A 294 -17.06 2.55 2.38
CA VAL A 294 -17.16 3.61 1.35
C VAL A 294 -17.90 3.10 0.11
N TRP A 295 -17.53 1.94 -0.42
CA TRP A 295 -18.16 1.36 -1.60
C TRP A 295 -19.64 1.01 -1.37
N GLU A 296 -19.99 0.44 -0.22
CA GLU A 296 -21.38 0.13 0.13
C GLU A 296 -22.26 1.39 0.18
N ILE A 297 -21.75 2.46 0.79
CA ILE A 297 -22.44 3.76 0.85
C ILE A 297 -22.58 4.34 -0.56
N TRP A 298 -21.51 4.32 -1.35
CA TRP A 298 -21.52 4.77 -2.74
C TRP A 298 -22.58 4.00 -3.56
N LYS A 299 -22.51 2.66 -3.58
CA LYS A 299 -23.45 1.80 -4.32
C LYS A 299 -24.89 2.01 -3.89
N ARG A 300 -25.14 2.24 -2.60
CA ARG A 300 -26.48 2.54 -2.09
C ARG A 300 -26.99 3.91 -2.57
N LYS A 301 -26.13 4.93 -2.58
CA LYS A 301 -26.50 6.32 -2.91
C LYS A 301 -26.60 6.56 -4.43
N TYR A 302 -25.72 5.92 -5.20
CA TYR A 302 -25.60 6.06 -6.66
C TYR A 302 -25.51 4.68 -7.35
N PRO A 303 -26.59 3.88 -7.33
CA PRO A 303 -26.54 2.47 -7.76
C PRO A 303 -26.17 2.25 -9.24
N SER A 304 -26.43 3.22 -10.12
CA SER A 304 -26.09 3.17 -11.54
C SER A 304 -24.77 3.88 -11.90
N GLU A 305 -24.15 4.58 -10.95
CA GLU A 305 -22.96 5.41 -11.15
C GLU A 305 -21.89 5.05 -10.11
N CYS A 306 -21.65 3.76 -9.97
CA CYS A 306 -20.71 3.18 -9.01
C CYS A 306 -19.91 2.07 -9.69
N VAL A 307 -18.68 1.86 -9.21
CA VAL A 307 -17.88 0.70 -9.60
C VAL A 307 -18.54 -0.59 -9.12
N GLU A 308 -18.41 -1.67 -9.92
CA GLU A 308 -19.09 -2.94 -9.65
C GLU A 308 -18.56 -3.68 -8.40
N SER A 309 -17.33 -3.39 -7.99
CA SER A 309 -16.64 -4.03 -6.87
C SER A 309 -15.75 -3.04 -6.12
N PRO A 310 -15.60 -3.15 -4.79
CA PRO A 310 -14.70 -2.28 -4.02
C PRO A 310 -13.26 -2.36 -4.53
N CYS A 311 -12.78 -3.52 -5.01
CA CYS A 311 -11.40 -3.67 -5.48
C CYS A 311 -10.99 -2.72 -6.64
N LEU A 312 -11.96 -2.13 -7.34
CA LEU A 312 -11.72 -1.15 -8.40
C LEU A 312 -11.39 0.26 -7.85
N ILE A 313 -11.78 0.55 -6.60
CA ILE A 313 -11.40 1.79 -5.92
C ILE A 313 -9.87 1.86 -5.72
N ASP A 314 -9.24 0.70 -5.52
CA ASP A 314 -7.79 0.55 -5.31
C ASP A 314 -7.01 1.34 -6.36
N TYR A 315 -7.35 1.20 -7.65
CA TYR A 315 -6.58 1.83 -8.72
C TYR A 315 -6.44 3.36 -8.52
N PHE A 316 -7.57 4.05 -8.36
CA PHE A 316 -7.57 5.49 -8.20
C PHE A 316 -6.94 5.90 -6.86
N VAL A 317 -7.30 5.23 -5.78
CA VAL A 317 -6.84 5.56 -4.43
C VAL A 317 -5.35 5.28 -4.25
N TYR A 318 -4.86 4.11 -4.62
CA TYR A 318 -3.44 3.74 -4.54
C TYR A 318 -2.60 4.55 -5.51
N LYS A 319 -2.91 4.49 -6.82
CA LYS A 319 -2.00 4.94 -7.88
C LYS A 319 -2.09 6.45 -8.11
N VAL A 320 -3.27 7.03 -8.06
CA VAL A 320 -3.46 8.47 -8.30
C VAL A 320 -3.32 9.22 -6.99
N ILE A 321 -4.22 8.99 -6.04
CA ILE A 321 -4.25 9.77 -4.81
C ILE A 321 -3.01 9.49 -3.96
N GLY A 322 -2.81 8.25 -3.53
CA GLY A 322 -1.77 7.87 -2.60
C GLY A 322 -0.35 8.04 -3.16
N LYS A 323 -0.12 7.64 -4.41
CA LYS A 323 1.20 7.69 -5.05
C LYS A 323 1.55 9.02 -5.73
N GLN A 324 0.58 9.80 -6.23
CA GLN A 324 0.91 11.03 -6.97
C GLN A 324 0.49 12.31 -6.23
N PHE A 325 -0.68 12.31 -5.57
CA PHE A 325 -1.21 13.54 -4.94
C PHE A 325 -0.78 13.68 -3.48
N CYS A 326 -0.74 12.57 -2.75
CA CYS A 326 -0.58 12.53 -1.30
C CYS A 326 0.90 12.46 -0.89
N LYS A 327 1.71 13.40 -1.40
CA LYS A 327 3.17 13.49 -1.23
C LYS A 327 3.68 14.94 -1.19
N ASP A 328 4.84 15.16 -0.58
CA ASP A 328 5.52 16.46 -0.55
C ASP A 328 6.29 16.72 -1.87
N ASN A 329 5.56 16.86 -2.97
CA ASN A 329 6.10 17.04 -4.32
C ASN A 329 5.91 18.45 -4.90
N LEU A 330 5.50 19.42 -4.07
CA LEU A 330 5.58 20.84 -4.42
C LEU A 330 6.79 21.46 -3.74
N TYR A 331 7.73 21.98 -4.53
CA TYR A 331 9.01 22.47 -4.03
C TYR A 331 9.04 24.00 -4.05
N LEU A 332 9.50 24.59 -2.96
CA LEU A 332 9.72 26.03 -2.83
C LEU A 332 11.14 26.37 -3.25
N PHE A 333 11.27 27.30 -4.20
CA PHE A 333 12.53 27.79 -4.73
C PHE A 333 12.72 29.27 -4.38
N GLU A 334 13.97 29.66 -4.15
CA GLU A 334 14.43 31.03 -4.00
C GLU A 334 15.31 31.40 -5.19
N CYS A 335 15.09 32.58 -5.78
CA CYS A 335 15.95 33.08 -6.86
C CYS A 335 17.33 33.47 -6.33
N GLU A 336 18.38 33.36 -7.16
CA GLU A 336 19.74 33.83 -6.82
C GLU A 336 19.79 35.31 -6.40
N THR A 337 18.86 36.14 -6.89
CA THR A 337 18.77 37.56 -6.52
C THR A 337 18.12 37.78 -5.15
N LYS A 338 17.51 36.74 -4.57
CA LYS A 338 16.73 36.75 -3.32
C LYS A 338 15.50 37.67 -3.31
N GLU A 339 15.08 38.16 -4.48
CA GLU A 339 13.94 39.08 -4.59
C GLU A 339 12.58 38.38 -4.60
N HIS A 340 12.53 37.08 -4.87
CA HIS A 340 11.28 36.33 -4.92
C HIS A 340 11.50 34.83 -4.70
N THR A 341 10.43 34.22 -4.21
CA THR A 341 10.27 32.79 -4.06
C THR A 341 9.13 32.31 -4.96
N PHE A 342 9.19 31.07 -5.42
CA PHE A 342 8.13 30.47 -6.23
C PHE A 342 8.02 28.97 -6.01
N TYR A 343 6.83 28.42 -6.20
CA TYR A 343 6.61 26.99 -6.16
C TYR A 343 6.75 26.33 -7.54
N TRP A 344 7.34 25.13 -7.56
CA TRP A 344 7.49 24.30 -8.74
C TRP A 344 7.31 22.81 -8.45
N HIS A 345 6.76 22.06 -9.41
CA HIS A 345 6.40 20.65 -9.25
C HIS A 345 7.60 19.68 -9.34
N SER A 346 8.76 20.15 -9.80
CA SER A 346 9.96 19.31 -9.97
C SER A 346 11.12 19.82 -9.12
N HIS A 347 11.70 18.92 -8.32
CA HIS A 347 12.90 19.20 -7.52
C HIS A 347 14.13 19.49 -8.39
N GLN A 348 14.09 19.13 -9.68
CA GLN A 348 15.20 19.32 -10.62
C GLN A 348 15.23 20.72 -11.24
N ASN A 349 14.26 21.59 -10.92
CA ASN A 349 14.26 22.95 -11.42
C ASN A 349 15.51 23.71 -10.95
N LYS A 350 16.25 24.29 -11.90
CA LYS A 350 17.44 25.11 -11.63
C LYS A 350 17.27 26.57 -12.02
N THR A 351 16.18 26.91 -12.71
CA THR A 351 15.95 28.22 -13.31
C THR A 351 14.83 28.93 -12.56
N CYS A 352 15.01 30.23 -12.32
CA CYS A 352 13.96 31.05 -11.77
C CYS A 352 12.85 31.27 -12.81
N GLN A 353 11.66 30.76 -12.54
CA GLN A 353 10.53 30.86 -13.47
C GLN A 353 9.96 32.28 -13.50
N VAL A 354 10.00 33.01 -12.37
CA VAL A 354 9.54 34.41 -12.30
C VAL A 354 10.43 35.35 -13.11
N CYS A 355 11.75 35.25 -13.00
CA CYS A 355 12.68 36.04 -13.84
C CYS A 355 12.51 35.72 -15.33
N ARG A 356 12.32 34.44 -15.65
CA ARG A 356 12.12 33.98 -17.03
C ARG A 356 10.84 34.56 -17.64
N GLU A 357 9.74 34.50 -16.90
CA GLU A 357 8.45 35.07 -17.32
C GLU A 357 8.52 36.59 -17.49
N LYS A 358 9.31 37.28 -16.66
CA LYS A 358 9.55 38.73 -16.77
C LYS A 358 10.60 39.13 -17.82
N GLY A 359 11.19 38.18 -18.55
CA GLY A 359 12.23 38.47 -19.54
C GLY A 359 13.58 38.94 -18.97
N LEU A 360 13.83 38.77 -17.66
CA LEU A 360 15.02 39.26 -16.95
C LEU A 360 16.25 38.34 -17.09
N GLY A 361 16.27 37.49 -18.13
CA GLY A 361 17.32 36.50 -18.37
C GLY A 361 17.20 35.24 -17.51
N ARG A 362 18.06 34.25 -17.80
CA ARG A 362 18.05 32.93 -17.15
C ARG A 362 18.78 32.95 -15.80
N LYS A 363 18.10 33.46 -14.78
CA LYS A 363 18.58 33.44 -13.38
C LYS A 363 18.46 32.05 -12.77
N THR A 364 19.38 31.68 -11.88
CA THR A 364 19.31 30.40 -11.17
C THR A 364 18.36 30.48 -9.98
N ALA A 365 17.90 29.32 -9.51
CA ALA A 365 17.08 29.19 -8.32
C ALA A 365 17.52 27.98 -7.50
N SER A 366 17.52 28.13 -6.17
CA SER A 366 17.87 27.08 -5.21
C SER A 366 16.63 26.60 -4.48
N ARG A 367 16.55 25.30 -4.19
CA ARG A 367 15.43 24.73 -3.44
C ARG A 367 15.62 25.04 -1.96
N ILE A 368 14.63 25.71 -1.36
CA ILE A 368 14.64 26.07 0.07
C ILE A 368 13.59 25.30 0.88
N GLY A 369 12.68 24.58 0.23
CA GLY A 369 11.68 23.78 0.94
C GLY A 369 10.86 22.86 0.05
N ARG A 370 9.97 22.10 0.68
CA ARG A 370 8.92 21.30 0.03
C ARG A 370 7.68 21.28 0.91
N VAL A 371 6.52 21.18 0.27
CA VAL A 371 5.22 21.12 0.94
C VAL A 371 4.30 20.14 0.19
N MET A 372 3.26 19.69 0.88
CA MET A 372 2.17 18.95 0.25
C MET A 372 1.34 19.91 -0.62
N PRO A 373 0.98 19.54 -1.86
CA PRO A 373 0.19 20.38 -2.75
C PRO A 373 -1.14 20.86 -2.12
N CYS A 374 -1.85 19.99 -1.39
CA CYS A 374 -3.10 20.33 -0.71
C CYS A 374 -2.98 21.43 0.36
N SER A 375 -1.77 21.76 0.80
CA SER A 375 -1.48 22.79 1.80
C SER A 375 -0.99 24.10 1.19
N CYS A 376 -0.99 24.24 -0.14
CA CYS A 376 -0.50 25.42 -0.85
C CYS A 376 -1.52 25.88 -1.91
N LYS A 377 -1.72 27.20 -2.05
CA LYS A 377 -2.57 27.78 -3.11
C LYS A 377 -2.04 27.46 -4.51
N GLU A 378 -0.72 27.31 -4.67
CA GLU A 378 -0.08 26.92 -5.93
C GLU A 378 0.04 25.39 -6.10
N GLY A 379 -0.67 24.61 -5.26
CA GLY A 379 -0.68 23.14 -5.32
C GLY A 379 -1.09 22.57 -6.67
N TYR A 380 -1.95 23.29 -7.41
CA TYR A 380 -2.39 22.90 -8.76
C TYR A 380 -1.22 22.62 -9.71
N LYS A 381 -0.07 23.29 -9.55
CA LYS A 381 1.14 23.05 -10.36
C LYS A 381 1.64 21.61 -10.23
N ALA A 382 1.57 21.03 -9.03
CA ALA A 382 1.97 19.65 -8.79
C ALA A 382 0.93 18.66 -9.33
N PHE A 383 -0.36 18.94 -9.15
CA PHE A 383 -1.44 18.08 -9.65
C PHE A 383 -1.46 18.02 -11.18
N LEU A 384 -1.43 19.17 -11.87
CA LEU A 384 -1.42 19.23 -13.33
C LEU A 384 -0.17 18.60 -13.95
N ALA A 385 0.94 18.53 -13.21
CA ALA A 385 2.17 17.90 -13.65
C ALA A 385 2.24 16.39 -13.32
N SER A 386 1.27 15.84 -12.58
CA SER A 386 1.23 14.42 -12.26
C SER A 386 1.11 13.59 -13.54
N GLU A 387 1.63 12.36 -13.53
CA GLU A 387 1.56 11.46 -14.68
C GLU A 387 0.12 11.20 -15.11
N TYR A 388 -0.75 10.88 -14.15
CA TYR A 388 -2.17 10.66 -14.38
C TYR A 388 -2.86 11.88 -14.98
N VAL A 389 -2.70 13.08 -14.40
CA VAL A 389 -3.41 14.26 -14.90
C VAL A 389 -2.89 14.69 -16.28
N ARG A 390 -1.59 14.50 -16.56
CA ARG A 390 -1.02 14.76 -17.90
C ARG A 390 -1.55 13.82 -18.98
N SER A 391 -1.96 12.61 -18.64
CA SER A 391 -2.53 11.66 -19.60
C SER A 391 -4.01 11.90 -19.87
N LEU A 392 -4.68 12.75 -19.10
CA LEU A 392 -6.11 13.06 -19.29
C LEU A 392 -6.33 14.12 -20.39
N PRO A 393 -7.46 14.02 -21.12
CA PRO A 393 -7.99 15.12 -21.92
C PRO A 393 -8.15 16.40 -21.11
N GLU A 394 -8.05 17.57 -21.76
CA GLU A 394 -8.03 18.88 -21.08
C GLU A 394 -9.25 19.13 -20.19
N ASP A 395 -10.44 18.73 -20.66
CA ASP A 395 -11.72 18.84 -19.95
C ASP A 395 -11.83 17.88 -18.75
N LYS A 396 -11.07 16.78 -18.78
CA LYS A 396 -11.01 15.78 -17.69
C LYS A 396 -9.92 16.08 -16.66
N LYS A 397 -9.03 17.06 -16.89
CA LYS A 397 -7.92 17.35 -15.96
C LYS A 397 -8.40 17.73 -14.56
N ILE A 398 -7.60 17.33 -13.57
CA ILE A 398 -7.86 17.54 -12.15
C ILE A 398 -6.77 18.46 -11.60
N SER A 399 -7.16 19.67 -11.19
CA SER A 399 -6.25 20.68 -10.63
C SER A 399 -6.14 20.63 -9.11
N GLU A 400 -6.87 19.75 -8.44
CA GLU A 400 -6.93 19.65 -6.99
C GLU A 400 -7.25 18.21 -6.54
N CYS A 401 -6.72 17.79 -5.40
CA CYS A 401 -7.05 16.48 -4.83
C CYS A 401 -8.54 16.43 -4.44
N PRO A 402 -9.31 15.41 -4.88
CA PRO A 402 -10.73 15.29 -4.57
C PRO A 402 -11.04 15.16 -3.07
N PHE A 403 -10.04 14.79 -2.26
CA PHE A 403 -10.19 14.63 -0.81
C PHE A 403 -9.65 15.80 0.01
N LYS A 404 -9.21 16.90 -0.63
CA LYS A 404 -8.54 18.01 0.07
C LYS A 404 -9.35 18.54 1.26
N ASP A 405 -10.65 18.74 1.05
CA ASP A 405 -11.54 19.32 2.05
C ASP A 405 -12.03 18.30 3.08
N ILE A 406 -11.97 17.00 2.74
CA ILE A 406 -12.32 15.90 3.65
C ILE A 406 -11.22 15.69 4.70
N CYS A 407 -9.96 15.77 4.27
CA CYS A 407 -8.81 15.41 5.09
C CYS A 407 -8.59 16.31 6.31
N GLY A 408 -8.97 17.59 6.25
CA GLY A 408 -8.84 18.52 7.38
C GLY A 408 -7.44 18.50 8.04
N GLU A 409 -7.42 18.29 9.35
CA GLU A 409 -6.22 18.22 10.20
C GLU A 409 -5.44 16.89 10.04
N ASN A 410 -6.11 15.82 9.58
CA ASN A 410 -5.51 14.49 9.43
C ASN A 410 -4.52 14.38 8.26
N ARG A 411 -4.39 15.43 7.44
CA ARG A 411 -3.58 15.45 6.20
C ARG A 411 -2.13 15.00 6.34
N ASN A 412 -1.57 15.06 7.55
CA ASN A 412 -0.17 14.70 7.80
C ASN A 412 0.01 13.29 8.39
N LEU A 413 -1.08 12.58 8.72
CA LEU A 413 -1.02 11.22 9.25
C LEU A 413 -0.32 10.27 8.27
N GLN A 414 0.44 9.32 8.83
CA GLN A 414 1.20 8.33 8.08
C GLN A 414 0.72 6.91 8.39
N PRO A 415 0.78 6.00 7.40
CA PRO A 415 0.47 4.59 7.61
C PRO A 415 1.53 3.93 8.52
N PRO A 416 1.20 2.82 9.20
CA PRO A 416 2.20 2.05 9.94
C PRO A 416 3.24 1.49 8.97
N LYS A 417 4.49 1.40 9.39
CA LYS A 417 5.57 0.74 8.62
C LYS A 417 5.88 -0.60 9.27
N SER A 418 6.14 -1.63 8.48
CA SER A 418 6.72 -2.88 8.99
C SER A 418 8.24 -2.74 9.05
N ILE A 419 8.86 -2.86 10.23
CA ILE A 419 10.28 -3.19 10.33
C ILE A 419 10.36 -4.71 10.10
N SER A 420 10.80 -5.14 8.93
CA SER A 420 11.19 -6.55 8.77
C SER A 420 12.57 -6.73 9.40
N ILE A 421 12.77 -7.79 10.19
CA ILE A 421 14.09 -8.18 10.72
C ILE A 421 15.08 -8.53 9.57
N LEU A 422 14.60 -8.64 8.32
CA LEU A 422 15.34 -9.16 7.16
C LEU A 422 15.56 -8.17 6.00
N GLY A 423 15.12 -6.91 6.06
CA GLY A 423 15.29 -6.00 4.93
C GLY A 423 16.61 -5.22 4.96
N GLN A 424 16.71 -4.21 4.08
CA GLN A 424 17.82 -3.24 4.05
C GLN A 424 17.31 -1.79 3.88
N THR A 425 17.39 -0.93 4.91
CA THR A 425 17.27 0.53 4.76
C THR A 425 17.77 1.38 5.96
N GLY A 426 18.06 2.67 5.72
CA GLY A 426 18.82 3.57 6.60
C GLY A 426 18.02 4.42 7.61
N TRP A 427 18.71 4.86 8.67
CA TRP A 427 18.22 5.55 9.88
C TRP A 427 17.32 6.78 9.68
N THR A 428 17.54 7.57 8.63
CA THR A 428 16.80 8.83 8.41
C THR A 428 15.34 8.63 8.00
N SER A 429 14.98 7.45 7.50
CA SER A 429 13.61 7.11 7.12
C SER A 429 12.72 6.73 8.31
N ALA A 430 13.31 6.53 9.50
CA ALA A 430 12.64 6.08 10.70
C ALA A 430 11.98 7.18 11.52
N TYR A 431 12.40 8.43 11.34
CA TYR A 431 11.85 9.54 12.09
C TYR A 431 10.39 9.82 11.73
N THR A 432 9.63 10.29 12.71
CA THR A 432 8.27 10.79 12.57
C THR A 432 8.13 12.04 13.40
N LYS A 433 7.48 13.06 12.84
CA LYS A 433 7.23 14.29 13.58
C LYS A 433 6.12 14.05 14.61
N LYS A 434 6.16 14.84 15.68
CA LYS A 434 5.14 14.81 16.73
C LYS A 434 3.74 14.87 16.09
N ASN A 435 2.85 13.98 16.53
CA ASN A 435 1.46 13.84 16.07
C ASN A 435 1.22 13.29 14.65
N GLU A 436 2.25 12.89 13.88
CA GLU A 436 2.05 12.31 12.54
C GLU A 436 1.88 10.77 12.55
N GLY A 437 2.43 10.08 13.55
CA GLY A 437 2.39 8.61 13.68
C GLY A 437 3.11 7.84 12.56
N GLY A 438 3.16 6.50 12.63
CA GLY A 438 3.55 5.64 11.49
C GLY A 438 5.06 5.60 11.12
N GLY A 439 5.95 5.96 12.03
CA GLY A 439 7.41 5.95 11.82
C GLY A 439 8.05 4.57 11.71
N GLY A 440 9.29 4.52 11.20
CA GLY A 440 10.01 3.25 11.13
C GLY A 440 11.20 3.12 10.21
N LEU A 441 12.21 2.37 10.67
CA LEU A 441 13.21 1.78 9.78
C LEU A 441 12.47 0.79 8.89
N MET A 442 12.59 0.86 7.57
CA MET A 442 12.33 -0.36 6.81
C MET A 442 13.63 -1.12 6.82
N ALA A 443 14.01 -1.65 7.98
CA ALA A 443 15.34 -2.23 8.18
C ALA A 443 15.65 -3.18 7.07
#